data_AF-A0A2P8WCT4-F1
#
_entry.id   AF-A0A2P8WCT4-F1
#
_cell.length_a   1.000
_cell.length_b   1.000
_cell.length_c   1.000
_cell.angle_alpha   90.00
_cell.angle_beta   90.00
_cell.angle_gamma   90.00
#
_symmetry.space_group_name_H-M   'P 1'
#
loop_
_entity.id
_entity.type
_entity.pdbx_description
1 polymer ?
#
loop_
_entity_poly.entity_id
_entity_poly.type
_entity_poly.pdbx_seq_one_letter_code
_entity_poly.pdbx_strand_id
1 'polypeptide(L)'
;MEAESAKIIKVNSTGNHHHASLLINPSHRKVSAGTVLNYSDNGLIGIKINAEGRAIGTFAHSGNTHYLRGELDSDGRFRGSFLDKQSGVEIAFSSDKSQLMEGNLPTGSLEMAGEHYSTSLALDGEGNISGNIESQLTPSSAFRIEMRSGRVCSGVVTHNGEHHTTSISLDEANWGAEISSDDDDMRWSIGIEKGIAGMRGDIKFKHSF
;
A
#
# COMPACT_ATOMS: atom_id res chain seq x y z
N MET A 1 -21.86 19.48 -40.18
CA MET A 1 -21.63 20.24 -38.94
C MET A 1 -20.27 19.84 -38.41
N GLU A 2 -19.27 20.68 -38.62
CA GLU A 2 -17.99 20.51 -37.92
C GLU A 2 -18.23 20.95 -36.46
N ALA A 3 -17.94 20.07 -35.50
CA ALA A 3 -18.01 20.43 -34.10
C ALA A 3 -17.01 21.57 -33.85
N GLU A 4 -17.49 22.71 -33.38
CA GLU A 4 -16.67 23.85 -33.00
C GLU A 4 -15.67 23.36 -31.93
N SER A 5 -14.39 23.22 -32.30
CA SER A 5 -13.36 22.75 -31.38
C SER A 5 -13.24 23.80 -30.27
N ALA A 6 -13.61 23.43 -29.03
CA ALA A 6 -13.58 24.38 -27.94
C ALA A 6 -12.14 24.90 -27.76
N LYS A 7 -12.01 26.23 -27.70
CA LYS A 7 -10.72 26.92 -27.69
C LYS A 7 -9.88 26.47 -26.49
N ILE A 8 -8.64 26.06 -26.74
CA ILE A 8 -7.65 25.75 -25.69
C ILE A 8 -7.45 26.99 -24.81
N ILE A 9 -7.59 26.81 -23.50
CA ILE A 9 -7.35 27.85 -22.50
C ILE A 9 -5.88 27.80 -22.10
N LYS A 10 -5.20 28.95 -22.12
CA LYS A 10 -3.82 29.09 -21.67
C LYS A 10 -3.80 29.76 -20.31
N VAL A 11 -3.21 29.11 -19.31
CA VAL A 11 -3.03 29.65 -17.96
C VAL A 11 -1.54 29.82 -17.71
N ASN A 12 -1.10 31.03 -17.41
CA ASN A 12 0.28 31.32 -17.04
C ASN A 12 0.29 32.06 -15.70
N SER A 13 1.18 31.65 -14.79
CA SER A 13 1.42 32.32 -13.51
C SER A 13 2.90 32.20 -13.18
N THR A 14 3.54 33.33 -12.86
CA THR A 14 4.93 33.36 -12.42
C THR A 14 5.01 34.23 -11.17
N GLY A 15 5.83 33.80 -10.21
CA GLY A 15 6.17 34.57 -9.03
C GLY A 15 7.62 34.28 -8.60
N ASN A 16 8.03 34.82 -7.47
CA ASN A 16 9.42 34.71 -6.98
C ASN A 16 9.88 33.25 -6.72
N HIS A 17 8.92 32.35 -6.52
CA HIS A 17 9.13 30.97 -6.08
C HIS A 17 8.33 29.96 -6.91
N HIS A 18 7.72 30.40 -8.02
CA HIS A 18 6.92 29.51 -8.85
C HIS A 18 6.84 29.96 -10.30
N HIS A 19 6.64 28.98 -11.17
CA HIS A 19 6.31 29.19 -12.57
C HIS A 19 5.31 28.11 -13.00
N ALA A 20 4.17 28.51 -13.55
CA ALA A 20 3.17 27.61 -14.08
C ALA A 20 2.76 28.07 -15.48
N SER A 21 2.76 27.14 -16.43
CA SER A 21 2.25 27.32 -17.78
C SER A 21 1.42 26.10 -18.16
N LEU A 22 0.12 26.24 -18.31
CA LEU A 22 -0.82 25.14 -18.54
C LEU A 22 -1.67 25.41 -19.79
N LEU A 23 -1.90 24.35 -20.56
CA LEU A 23 -2.87 24.30 -21.65
C LEU A 23 -4.04 23.43 -21.19
N ILE A 24 -5.24 23.99 -21.13
CA ILE A 24 -6.46 23.29 -20.71
C ILE A 24 -7.34 23.10 -21.94
N ASN A 25 -7.71 21.84 -22.20
CA ASN A 25 -8.70 21.49 -23.20
C ASN A 25 -10.09 21.39 -22.53
N PRO A 26 -10.98 22.39 -22.70
CA PRO A 26 -12.27 22.39 -22.03
C PRO A 26 -13.22 21.32 -22.56
N SER A 27 -13.10 20.89 -23.82
CA SER A 27 -13.91 19.79 -24.37
C SER A 27 -13.68 18.47 -23.64
N HIS A 28 -12.44 18.24 -23.18
CA HIS A 28 -12.09 17.03 -22.42
C HIS A 28 -12.01 17.26 -20.91
N ARG A 29 -12.20 18.50 -20.44
CA ARG A 29 -11.99 18.91 -19.03
C ARG A 29 -10.64 18.46 -18.48
N LYS A 30 -9.59 18.54 -19.30
CA LYS A 30 -8.23 18.04 -18.97
C LYS A 30 -7.17 19.10 -19.24
N VAL A 31 -6.09 19.04 -18.48
CA VAL A 31 -4.84 19.71 -18.83
C VAL A 31 -4.16 18.89 -19.92
N SER A 32 -3.95 19.49 -21.09
CA SER A 32 -3.41 18.80 -22.27
C SER A 32 -1.88 18.88 -22.37
N ALA A 33 -1.28 19.91 -21.78
CA ALA A 33 0.17 20.07 -21.64
C ALA A 33 0.47 21.18 -20.63
N GLY A 34 1.69 21.20 -20.11
CA GLY A 34 2.14 22.31 -19.28
C GLY A 34 3.32 21.99 -18.40
N THR A 35 3.82 23.00 -17.71
CA THR A 35 4.88 22.90 -16.72
C THR A 35 4.44 23.64 -15.45
N VAL A 36 4.66 23.04 -14.30
CA VAL A 36 4.51 23.65 -12.97
C VAL A 36 5.83 23.49 -12.25
N LEU A 37 6.41 24.59 -11.81
CA LEU A 37 7.62 24.67 -11.03
C LEU A 37 7.30 25.44 -9.76
N ASN A 38 7.65 24.88 -8.62
CA ASN A 38 7.59 25.54 -7.33
C ASN A 38 8.92 25.29 -6.62
N TYR A 39 9.57 26.33 -6.12
CA TYR A 39 10.89 26.22 -5.52
C TYR A 39 11.09 27.20 -4.38
N SER A 40 11.89 26.79 -3.42
CA SER A 40 12.43 27.61 -2.35
C SER A 40 13.93 27.33 -2.23
N ASP A 41 14.61 27.98 -1.29
CA ASP A 41 16.04 27.75 -1.06
C ASP A 41 16.35 26.27 -0.73
N ASN A 42 15.36 25.56 -0.18
CA ASN A 42 15.49 24.22 0.38
C ASN A 42 14.57 23.20 -0.30
N GLY A 43 13.90 23.56 -1.39
CA GLY A 43 12.87 22.73 -1.98
C GLY A 43 12.63 23.02 -3.44
N LEU A 44 12.28 21.98 -4.18
CA LEU A 44 11.94 22.05 -5.60
C LEU A 44 10.85 21.03 -5.87
N ILE A 45 9.83 21.44 -6.61
CA ILE A 45 8.87 20.56 -7.26
C ILE A 45 8.74 21.05 -8.70
N GLY A 46 9.08 20.20 -9.66
CA GLY A 46 8.88 20.43 -11.09
C GLY A 46 8.00 19.35 -11.66
N ILE A 47 6.91 19.72 -12.32
CA ILE A 47 5.97 18.82 -12.98
C ILE A 47 5.80 19.30 -14.42
N LYS A 48 5.86 18.37 -15.37
CA LYS A 48 5.55 18.56 -16.77
C LYS A 48 4.46 17.60 -17.19
N ILE A 49 3.49 18.08 -17.93
CA ILE A 49 2.46 17.27 -18.57
C ILE A 49 2.89 17.04 -20.02
N ASN A 50 3.15 15.78 -20.36
CA ASN A 50 3.59 15.38 -21.70
C ASN A 50 2.44 15.43 -22.72
N ALA A 51 2.73 15.15 -23.99
CA ALA A 51 1.75 15.20 -25.08
C ALA A 51 0.58 14.20 -24.92
N GLU A 52 0.77 13.16 -24.11
CA GLU A 52 -0.26 12.16 -23.79
C GLU A 52 -1.13 12.57 -22.58
N GLY A 53 -0.88 13.76 -22.01
CA GLY A 53 -1.55 14.23 -20.80
C GLY A 53 -1.05 13.58 -19.51
N ARG A 54 0.12 12.93 -19.53
CA ARG A 54 0.72 12.27 -18.35
C ARG A 54 1.69 13.20 -17.65
N ALA A 55 1.65 13.20 -16.32
CA ALA A 55 2.58 13.96 -15.49
C ALA A 55 3.93 13.24 -15.40
N ILE A 56 5.00 14.01 -15.56
CA ILE A 56 6.38 13.63 -15.30
C ILE A 56 6.93 14.70 -14.37
N GLY A 57 7.77 14.37 -13.41
CA GLY A 57 8.26 15.40 -12.51
C GLY A 57 9.48 15.02 -11.71
N THR A 58 9.97 16.01 -10.99
CA THR A 58 11.04 15.90 -10.01
C THR A 58 10.59 16.63 -8.76
N PHE A 59 10.94 16.09 -7.61
CA PHE A 59 10.93 16.85 -6.36
C PHE A 59 12.28 16.70 -5.68
N ALA A 60 12.71 17.76 -5.00
CA ALA A 60 13.88 17.73 -4.16
C ALA A 60 13.62 18.56 -2.90
N HIS A 61 14.21 18.15 -1.79
CA HIS A 61 14.22 18.88 -0.55
C HIS A 61 15.58 18.71 0.10
N SER A 62 16.14 19.80 0.61
CA SER A 62 17.38 19.77 1.37
C SER A 62 17.17 20.53 2.67
N GLY A 63 17.40 19.86 3.79
CA GLY A 63 17.59 20.50 5.09
C GLY A 63 19.07 20.62 5.44
N ASN A 64 19.35 21.00 6.69
CA ASN A 64 20.72 21.08 7.20
C ASN A 64 21.37 19.70 7.32
N THR A 65 20.59 18.69 7.70
CA THR A 65 21.08 17.33 7.96
C THR A 65 20.57 16.31 6.95
N HIS A 66 19.47 16.58 6.26
CA HIS A 66 18.85 15.61 5.35
C HIS A 66 18.68 16.13 3.93
N TYR A 67 18.61 15.20 2.99
CA TYR A 67 18.35 15.44 1.58
C TYR A 67 17.37 14.40 1.06
N LEU A 68 16.39 14.84 0.28
CA LEU A 68 15.39 14.01 -0.37
C LEU A 68 15.34 14.42 -1.83
N ARG A 69 15.34 13.45 -2.73
CA ARG A 69 15.04 13.67 -4.15
C ARG A 69 14.16 12.56 -4.68
N GLY A 70 13.33 12.88 -5.66
CA GLY A 70 12.60 11.88 -6.41
C GLY A 70 12.14 12.38 -7.76
N GLU A 71 11.75 11.42 -8.57
CA GLU A 71 11.30 11.56 -9.94
C GLU A 71 9.99 10.80 -10.11
N LEU A 72 9.08 11.37 -10.89
CA LEU A 72 7.82 10.76 -11.33
C LEU A 72 7.90 10.53 -12.83
N ASP A 73 7.75 9.30 -13.26
CA ASP A 73 7.71 8.91 -14.67
C ASP A 73 6.29 9.02 -15.23
N SER A 74 6.19 9.04 -16.56
CA SER A 74 4.90 9.18 -17.26
C SER A 74 3.94 8.01 -17.04
N ASP A 75 4.42 6.84 -16.63
CA ASP A 75 3.58 5.69 -16.31
C ASP A 75 3.00 5.75 -14.88
N GLY A 76 3.28 6.83 -14.14
CA GLY A 76 2.85 7.03 -12.75
C GLY A 76 3.79 6.40 -11.73
N ARG A 77 4.87 5.73 -12.16
CA ARG A 77 5.90 5.24 -11.24
C ARG A 77 6.78 6.37 -10.74
N PHE A 78 7.33 6.20 -9.55
CA PHE A 78 8.24 7.12 -8.92
C PHE A 78 9.47 6.39 -8.40
N ARG A 79 10.58 7.12 -8.30
CA ARG A 79 11.84 6.67 -7.70
C ARG A 79 12.54 7.83 -7.00
N GLY A 80 13.43 7.55 -6.07
CA GLY A 80 14.16 8.59 -5.38
C GLY A 80 15.12 8.07 -4.33
N SER A 81 15.72 9.01 -3.61
CA SER A 81 16.61 8.72 -2.50
C SER A 81 16.43 9.72 -1.37
N PHE A 82 16.54 9.23 -0.15
CA PHE A 82 16.64 10.00 1.07
C PHE A 82 18.00 9.75 1.72
N LEU A 83 18.64 10.80 2.21
CA LEU A 83 19.88 10.75 2.98
C LEU A 83 19.70 11.61 4.23
N ASP A 84 20.02 11.07 5.40
CA ASP A 84 20.20 11.81 6.63
C ASP A 84 21.65 11.69 7.10
N LYS A 85 22.40 12.79 6.99
CA LYS A 85 23.81 12.87 7.36
C LYS A 85 24.04 12.76 8.86
N GLN A 86 23.05 13.08 9.69
CA GLN A 86 23.19 13.01 11.15
C GLN A 86 23.12 11.57 11.63
N SER A 87 22.19 10.78 11.09
CA SER A 87 22.06 9.36 11.40
C SER A 87 22.91 8.45 10.51
N GLY A 88 23.44 8.96 9.40
CA GLY A 88 24.18 8.18 8.41
C GLY A 88 23.26 7.24 7.60
N VAL A 89 21.96 7.53 7.55
CA VAL A 89 20.96 6.68 6.90
C VAL A 89 20.76 7.12 5.46
N GLU A 90 20.90 6.18 4.52
CA GLU A 90 20.53 6.37 3.11
C GLU A 90 19.47 5.35 2.70
N ILE A 91 18.39 5.82 2.08
CA ILE A 91 17.28 4.99 1.60
C ILE A 91 17.05 5.29 0.12
N ALA A 92 17.08 4.26 -0.72
CA ALA A 92 16.55 4.32 -2.07
C ALA A 92 15.09 3.87 -2.06
N PHE A 93 14.21 4.57 -2.75
CA PHE A 93 12.80 4.19 -2.85
C PHE A 93 12.30 4.23 -4.29
N SER A 94 11.28 3.41 -4.54
CA SER A 94 10.58 3.26 -5.80
C SER A 94 9.13 2.87 -5.52
N SER A 95 8.26 2.94 -6.52
CA SER A 95 6.82 2.64 -6.36
C SER A 95 6.50 1.27 -5.75
N ASP A 96 7.39 0.32 -5.90
CA ASP A 96 7.22 -1.07 -5.48
C ASP A 96 8.03 -1.43 -4.23
N LYS A 97 9.10 -0.69 -3.91
CA LYS A 97 10.00 -1.03 -2.81
C LYS A 97 10.78 0.17 -2.28
N SER A 98 11.20 0.05 -1.03
CA SER A 98 12.20 0.91 -0.39
C SER A 98 13.33 0.04 0.15
N GLN A 99 14.57 0.50 0.03
CA GLN A 99 15.76 -0.22 0.41
C GLN A 99 16.70 0.69 1.20
N LEU A 100 17.12 0.23 2.38
CA LEU A 100 18.22 0.83 3.12
C LEU A 100 19.54 0.55 2.38
N MET A 101 20.25 1.61 2.00
CA MET A 101 21.51 1.57 1.27
C MET A 101 22.69 1.71 2.24
N GLU A 102 22.58 2.59 3.22
CA GLU A 102 23.60 2.85 4.24
C GLU A 102 22.95 3.16 5.59
N GLY A 103 23.67 2.88 6.68
CA GLY A 103 23.24 3.15 8.05
C GLY A 103 22.43 2.02 8.67
N ASN A 104 21.85 2.31 9.83
CA ASN A 104 20.90 1.43 10.51
C ASN A 104 19.56 2.15 10.57
N LEU A 105 18.48 1.45 10.26
CA LEU A 105 17.15 2.01 10.51
C LEU A 105 16.99 2.22 12.02
N PRO A 106 16.45 3.36 12.46
CA PRO A 106 16.19 3.58 13.87
C PRO A 106 15.18 2.54 14.36
N THR A 107 15.45 1.95 15.52
CA THR A 107 14.45 1.12 16.20
C THR A 107 13.21 1.94 16.47
N GLY A 108 12.04 1.37 16.24
CA GLY A 108 10.79 2.09 16.44
C GLY A 108 9.59 1.17 16.38
N SER A 109 8.45 1.71 16.78
CA SER A 109 7.16 1.05 16.60
C SER A 109 6.22 1.92 15.77
N LEU A 110 5.42 1.25 14.96
CA LEU A 110 4.28 1.80 14.26
C LEU A 110 3.03 1.22 14.89
N GLU A 111 2.22 2.07 15.51
CA GLU A 111 0.89 1.72 16.00
C GLU A 111 -0.16 2.53 15.23
N MET A 112 -1.07 1.83 14.56
CA MET A 112 -2.18 2.42 13.83
C MET A 112 -3.44 1.61 14.13
N ALA A 113 -4.45 2.26 14.70
CA ALA A 113 -5.74 1.63 14.94
C ALA A 113 -6.87 2.50 14.36
N GLY A 114 -7.87 1.85 13.81
CA GLY A 114 -9.11 2.44 13.33
C GLY A 114 -10.26 1.48 13.56
N GLU A 115 -11.47 1.86 13.16
CA GLU A 115 -12.68 1.05 13.37
C GLU A 115 -12.57 -0.36 12.75
N HIS A 116 -11.84 -0.48 11.63
CA HIS A 116 -11.74 -1.71 10.85
C HIS A 116 -10.29 -2.21 10.68
N TYR A 117 -9.33 -1.68 11.43
CA TYR A 117 -7.95 -2.14 11.34
C TYR A 117 -7.17 -1.88 12.63
N SER A 118 -6.19 -2.75 12.89
CA SER A 118 -5.21 -2.60 13.94
C SER A 118 -3.86 -3.06 13.41
N THR A 119 -2.86 -2.21 13.48
CA THR A 119 -1.49 -2.52 13.06
C THR A 119 -0.55 -2.12 14.19
N SER A 120 0.25 -3.07 14.65
CA SER A 120 1.32 -2.85 15.60
C SER A 120 2.55 -3.52 15.04
N LEU A 121 3.52 -2.74 14.57
CA LEU A 121 4.79 -3.23 14.04
C LEU A 121 5.93 -2.62 14.84
N ALA A 122 6.97 -3.39 15.09
CA ALA A 122 8.21 -2.95 15.72
C ALA A 122 9.39 -3.34 14.82
N LEU A 123 10.35 -2.44 14.72
CA LEU A 123 11.62 -2.67 14.04
C LEU A 123 12.73 -2.76 15.09
N ASP A 124 13.44 -3.90 15.11
CA ASP A 124 14.58 -4.09 16.01
C ASP A 124 15.87 -3.47 15.46
N GLY A 125 16.95 -3.51 16.26
CA GLY A 125 18.24 -2.92 15.90
C GLY A 125 18.98 -3.66 14.78
N GLU A 126 18.49 -4.84 14.38
CA GLU A 126 19.00 -5.63 13.24
C GLU A 126 18.17 -5.37 11.97
N GLY A 127 17.13 -4.55 12.05
CA GLY A 127 16.23 -4.24 10.93
C GLY A 127 15.14 -5.29 10.72
N ASN A 128 14.91 -6.18 11.68
CA ASN A 128 13.82 -7.16 11.59
C ASN A 128 12.50 -6.56 12.08
N ILE A 129 11.44 -6.79 11.32
CA ILE A 129 10.09 -6.37 11.68
C ILE A 129 9.39 -7.47 12.49
N SER A 130 8.74 -7.11 13.59
CA SER A 130 7.87 -7.99 14.37
C SER A 130 6.54 -7.30 14.67
N GLY A 131 5.44 -8.02 14.82
CA GLY A 131 4.16 -7.44 15.18
C GLY A 131 2.96 -8.07 14.48
N ASN A 132 1.83 -7.37 14.47
CA ASN A 132 0.58 -7.83 13.88
C ASN A 132 -0.03 -6.78 12.95
N ILE A 133 -0.64 -7.24 11.85
CA ILE A 133 -1.48 -6.45 10.95
C ILE A 133 -2.84 -7.13 10.90
N GLU A 134 -3.87 -6.45 11.37
CA GLU A 134 -5.24 -6.92 11.41
C GLU A 134 -6.15 -5.94 10.65
N SER A 135 -7.07 -6.46 9.84
CA SER A 135 -8.09 -5.61 9.23
C SER A 135 -9.36 -6.38 8.89
N GLN A 136 -10.48 -5.71 9.08
CA GLN A 136 -11.79 -6.11 8.59
C GLN A 136 -11.95 -5.64 7.13
N LEU A 137 -12.00 -6.61 6.21
CA LEU A 137 -12.16 -6.38 4.77
C LEU A 137 -13.61 -6.05 4.41
N THR A 138 -14.55 -6.70 5.10
CA THR A 138 -16.00 -6.52 4.99
C THR A 138 -16.63 -6.83 6.35
N PRO A 139 -17.92 -6.52 6.60
CA PRO A 139 -18.57 -6.88 7.88
C PRO A 139 -18.42 -8.36 8.27
N SER A 140 -18.36 -9.26 7.29
CA SER A 140 -18.21 -10.70 7.47
C SER A 140 -16.79 -11.21 7.29
N SER A 141 -15.81 -10.40 6.88
CA SER A 141 -14.48 -10.91 6.54
C SER A 141 -13.36 -10.09 7.16
N ALA A 142 -12.34 -10.77 7.68
CA ALA A 142 -11.18 -10.15 8.31
C ALA A 142 -9.90 -10.91 7.97
N PHE A 143 -8.77 -10.25 8.11
CA PHE A 143 -7.47 -10.92 8.10
C PHE A 143 -6.61 -10.48 9.28
N ARG A 144 -5.65 -11.34 9.61
CA ARG A 144 -4.57 -11.06 10.54
C ARG A 144 -3.27 -11.66 9.99
N ILE A 145 -2.18 -10.92 10.10
CA ILE A 145 -0.82 -11.38 9.79
C ILE A 145 0.02 -11.10 11.03
N GLU A 146 0.72 -12.11 11.53
CA GLU A 146 1.72 -11.99 12.58
C GLU A 146 3.12 -12.17 11.98
N MET A 147 4.04 -11.29 12.38
CA MET A 147 5.44 -11.35 12.01
C MET A 147 6.33 -11.42 13.25
N ARG A 148 7.41 -12.21 13.18
CA ARG A 148 8.47 -12.23 14.18
C ARG A 148 9.81 -12.29 13.48
N SER A 149 10.75 -11.44 13.92
CA SER A 149 12.12 -11.41 13.40
C SER A 149 12.17 -11.38 11.86
N GLY A 150 11.35 -10.53 11.24
CA GLY A 150 11.34 -10.30 9.80
C GLY A 150 10.65 -11.39 8.97
N ARG A 151 10.01 -12.36 9.61
CA ARG A 151 9.29 -13.46 8.94
C ARG A 151 7.81 -13.43 9.29
N VAL A 152 6.96 -13.80 8.34
CA VAL A 152 5.56 -14.09 8.62
C VAL A 152 5.50 -15.40 9.39
N CYS A 153 5.02 -15.33 10.64
CA CYS A 153 4.89 -16.49 11.52
C CYS A 153 3.50 -17.09 11.45
N SER A 154 2.48 -16.24 11.27
CA SER A 154 1.12 -16.68 11.01
C SER A 154 0.35 -15.70 10.12
N GLY A 155 -0.63 -16.21 9.40
CA GLY A 155 -1.60 -15.45 8.66
C GLY A 155 -2.96 -16.13 8.76
N VAL A 156 -4.03 -15.39 8.88
CA VAL A 156 -5.39 -15.92 8.77
C VAL A 156 -6.26 -14.96 7.99
N VAL A 157 -7.05 -15.48 7.07
CA VAL A 157 -8.16 -14.77 6.43
C VAL A 157 -9.42 -15.54 6.79
N THR A 158 -10.38 -14.87 7.41
CA THR A 158 -11.65 -15.48 7.81
C THR A 158 -12.80 -14.78 7.10
N HIS A 159 -13.76 -15.56 6.63
CA HIS A 159 -15.06 -15.14 6.14
C HIS A 159 -16.14 -15.87 6.96
N ASN A 160 -17.03 -15.12 7.60
CA ASN A 160 -18.18 -15.62 8.34
C ASN A 160 -19.45 -15.30 7.54
N GLY A 161 -19.91 -16.27 6.74
CA GLY A 161 -21.22 -16.24 6.13
C GLY A 161 -22.32 -16.50 7.16
N GLU A 162 -23.58 -16.43 6.72
CA GLU A 162 -24.75 -16.65 7.59
C GLU A 162 -24.78 -18.05 8.21
N HIS A 163 -24.32 -19.07 7.46
CA HIS A 163 -24.35 -20.49 7.85
C HIS A 163 -22.99 -21.20 7.73
N HIS A 164 -21.92 -20.45 7.49
CA HIS A 164 -20.60 -21.03 7.28
C HIS A 164 -19.46 -20.10 7.67
N THR A 165 -18.34 -20.71 8.02
CA THR A 165 -17.07 -20.01 8.25
C THR A 165 -16.03 -20.60 7.32
N THR A 166 -15.42 -19.76 6.50
CA THR A 166 -14.23 -20.12 5.72
C THR A 166 -13.02 -19.44 6.34
N SER A 167 -11.97 -20.20 6.64
CA SER A 167 -10.69 -19.66 7.03
C SER A 167 -9.58 -20.19 6.13
N ILE A 168 -8.63 -19.32 5.79
CA ILE A 168 -7.37 -19.71 5.17
C ILE A 168 -6.29 -19.28 6.16
N SER A 169 -5.51 -20.24 6.65
CA SER A 169 -4.40 -19.96 7.55
C SER A 169 -3.07 -20.20 6.86
N LEU A 170 -2.04 -19.52 7.34
CA LEU A 170 -0.66 -19.71 6.98
C LEU A 170 0.12 -19.76 8.28
N ASP A 171 1.03 -20.71 8.41
CA ASP A 171 2.05 -20.74 9.44
C ASP A 171 3.44 -20.88 8.80
N GLU A 172 4.49 -20.90 9.60
CA GLU A 172 5.88 -20.97 9.11
C GLU A 172 6.19 -22.20 8.24
N ALA A 173 5.41 -23.28 8.38
CA ALA A 173 5.66 -24.52 7.69
C ALA A 173 4.63 -24.80 6.58
N ASN A 174 3.40 -24.31 6.71
CA ASN A 174 2.25 -24.79 5.95
C ASN A 174 1.19 -23.72 5.74
N TRP A 175 0.31 -23.96 4.77
CA TRP A 175 -0.96 -23.27 4.70
C TRP A 175 -2.11 -24.25 4.98
N GLY A 176 -3.16 -23.66 5.57
CA GLY A 176 -4.42 -24.19 6.03
C GLY A 176 -5.57 -23.64 5.20
N ALA A 177 -6.57 -24.44 4.90
CA ALA A 177 -7.90 -23.91 4.55
C ALA A 177 -8.93 -24.74 5.29
N GLU A 178 -9.87 -24.10 5.97
CA GLU A 178 -10.99 -24.74 6.66
C GLU A 178 -12.29 -24.09 6.22
N ILE A 179 -13.26 -24.89 5.78
CA ILE A 179 -14.64 -24.45 5.61
C ILE A 179 -15.47 -25.26 6.60
N SER A 180 -16.12 -24.58 7.53
CA SER A 180 -17.12 -25.17 8.40
C SER A 180 -18.50 -24.62 8.07
N SER A 181 -19.52 -25.45 8.23
CA SER A 181 -20.91 -25.04 8.21
C SER A 181 -21.55 -25.47 9.51
N ASP A 182 -22.30 -24.56 10.12
CA ASP A 182 -23.19 -24.83 11.24
C ASP A 182 -24.63 -24.76 10.69
N ASP A 183 -25.00 -25.69 9.82
CA ASP A 183 -26.41 -26.02 9.63
C ASP A 183 -26.82 -26.96 10.78
N ASP A 184 -28.01 -26.77 11.33
CA ASP A 184 -28.55 -27.40 12.55
C ASP A 184 -28.42 -28.93 12.66
N ASP A 185 -28.06 -29.62 11.56
CA ASP A 185 -27.92 -31.07 11.44
C ASP A 185 -26.58 -31.58 10.83
N MET A 186 -25.63 -30.72 10.41
CA MET A 186 -24.32 -31.18 9.91
C MET A 186 -23.16 -30.20 10.20
N ARG A 187 -22.11 -30.72 10.86
CA ARG A 187 -20.79 -30.08 10.94
C ARG A 187 -19.80 -30.84 10.09
N TRP A 188 -19.28 -30.18 9.07
CA TRP A 188 -18.19 -30.71 8.25
C TRP A 188 -17.07 -29.68 8.19
N SER A 189 -15.83 -30.14 8.18
CA SER A 189 -14.65 -29.33 7.90
C SER A 189 -13.80 -29.96 6.80
N ILE A 190 -13.45 -29.16 5.81
CA ILE A 190 -12.45 -29.52 4.78
C ILE A 190 -11.19 -28.73 5.10
N GLY A 191 -10.16 -29.45 5.54
CA GLY A 191 -8.82 -28.95 5.87
C GLY A 191 -7.85 -29.16 4.71
N ILE A 192 -7.00 -28.20 4.39
CA ILE A 192 -5.76 -28.48 3.62
C ILE A 192 -4.58 -28.22 4.55
N GLU A 193 -3.77 -29.22 4.90
CA GLU A 193 -2.55 -29.01 5.69
C GLU A 193 -1.35 -29.41 4.83
N LYS A 194 -0.38 -28.50 4.63
CA LYS A 194 0.82 -28.76 3.81
C LYS A 194 0.50 -29.13 2.35
N GLY A 195 -0.64 -28.66 1.82
CA GLY A 195 -1.12 -29.04 0.48
C GLY A 195 -1.79 -30.41 0.40
N ILE A 196 -2.02 -31.09 1.53
CA ILE A 196 -2.76 -32.35 1.60
C ILE A 196 -4.18 -32.05 2.10
N ALA A 197 -5.18 -32.37 1.27
CA ALA A 197 -6.59 -32.21 1.64
C ALA A 197 -7.05 -33.35 2.56
N GLY A 198 -7.73 -33.02 3.64
CA GLY A 198 -8.38 -33.94 4.56
C GLY A 198 -9.79 -33.46 4.90
N MET A 199 -10.73 -34.38 5.04
CA MET A 199 -12.11 -34.08 5.43
C MET A 199 -12.39 -34.68 6.81
N ARG A 200 -12.95 -33.89 7.72
CA ARG A 200 -13.54 -34.37 8.98
C ARG A 200 -15.02 -34.01 8.98
N GLY A 201 -15.89 -34.98 9.24
CA GLY A 201 -17.33 -34.76 9.35
C GLY A 201 -17.86 -35.46 10.58
N ASP A 202 -18.55 -34.71 11.44
CA ASP A 202 -19.31 -35.26 12.56
C ASP A 202 -20.79 -35.18 12.22
N ILE A 203 -21.38 -36.32 11.87
CA ILE A 203 -22.83 -36.45 11.66
C ILE A 203 -23.48 -36.68 13.02
N LYS A 204 -24.14 -35.66 13.57
CA LYS A 204 -25.04 -35.85 14.72
C LYS A 204 -26.41 -36.29 14.19
N PHE A 205 -26.72 -37.58 14.30
CA PHE A 205 -28.10 -38.02 14.11
C PHE A 205 -28.98 -37.46 15.23
N LYS A 206 -29.86 -36.51 14.91
CA LYS A 206 -31.05 -36.25 15.74
C LYS A 206 -31.92 -37.50 15.67
N HIS A 207 -31.93 -38.31 16.73
CA HIS A 207 -33.04 -39.22 16.96
C HIS A 207 -34.24 -38.39 17.40
N SER A 208 -35.16 -38.14 16.47
CA SER A 208 -36.53 -37.76 16.79
C SER A 208 -37.23 -38.98 17.41
N PHE A 209 -37.61 -38.86 18.69
CA PHE A 209 -38.69 -39.64 19.29
C PHE A 209 -39.94 -38.76 19.35
#